data_AF-A0A117R2Y8-F1
#
_entry.id   AF-A0A117R2Y8-F1
#
_cell.length_a   1.000
_cell.length_b   1.000
_cell.length_c   1.000
_cell.angle_alpha   90.00
_cell.angle_beta   90.00
_cell.angle_gamma   90.00
#
_symmetry.space_group_name_H-M   'P 1'
#
loop_
_entity.id
_entity.type
_entity.pdbx_description
1 polymer ?
#
loop_
_entity_poly.entity_id
_entity_poly.type
_entity_poly.pdbx_seq_one_letter_code
_entity_poly.pdbx_strand_id
1 'polypeptide(L)'
;MATTYDFPSDLLAGQEELHQVRAELSALLKRLPWSVAPLDGFSDDSGWRKVERPASPGWTPDEQAEVEKLRQREHELAVFVTTHRFWTEVASSERVEARSGLKHAHGTGARESD
;
A
#
# COMPACT_ATOMS: atom_id res chain seq x y z
N MET A 1 -21.91 -14.16 10.23
CA MET A 1 -22.59 -12.87 9.99
C MET A 1 -21.48 -11.84 9.97
N ALA A 2 -21.23 -11.16 8.86
CA ALA A 2 -20.27 -10.07 8.85
C ALA A 2 -20.88 -8.92 9.66
N THR A 3 -20.18 -8.47 10.69
CA THR A 3 -20.61 -7.28 11.42
C THR A 3 -20.48 -6.08 10.49
N THR A 4 -21.60 -5.48 10.09
CA THR A 4 -21.57 -4.24 9.32
C THR A 4 -21.27 -3.10 10.28
N TYR A 5 -20.15 -2.42 10.06
CA TYR A 5 -19.76 -1.23 10.83
C TYR A 5 -20.10 0.02 10.04
N ASP A 6 -20.75 0.98 10.68
CA ASP A 6 -21.02 2.29 10.10
C ASP A 6 -19.76 3.17 10.19
N PHE A 7 -18.81 2.94 9.29
CA PHE A 7 -17.57 3.70 9.26
C PHE A 7 -17.83 5.19 8.93
N PRO A 8 -17.20 6.12 9.65
CA PRO A 8 -17.22 7.54 9.30
C PRO A 8 -16.73 7.81 7.88
N SER A 9 -17.31 8.80 7.21
CA SER A 9 -16.99 9.12 5.81
C SER A 9 -15.53 9.56 5.61
N ASP A 10 -14.95 10.25 6.58
CA ASP A 10 -13.53 10.63 6.58
C ASP A 10 -12.61 9.42 6.70
N LEU A 11 -12.97 8.44 7.53
CA LEU A 11 -12.24 7.17 7.64
C LEU A 11 -12.34 6.35 6.34
N LEU A 12 -13.52 6.29 5.72
CA LEU A 12 -13.72 5.63 4.42
C LEU A 12 -12.91 6.30 3.31
N ALA A 13 -12.93 7.64 3.24
CA ALA A 13 -12.16 8.41 2.28
C ALA A 13 -10.64 8.22 2.48
N GLY A 14 -10.17 8.26 3.73
CA GLY A 14 -8.75 8.03 4.04
C GLY A 14 -8.30 6.61 3.71
N GLN A 15 -9.15 5.61 3.92
CA GLN A 15 -8.85 4.23 3.52
C GLN A 15 -8.80 4.07 2.00
N GLU A 16 -9.72 4.71 1.26
CA GLU A 16 -9.73 4.68 -0.20
C GLU A 16 -8.46 5.33 -0.77
N GLU A 17 -8.13 6.52 -0.29
CA GLU A 17 -6.92 7.23 -0.72
C GLU A 17 -5.67 6.41 -0.40
N LEU A 18 -5.62 5.73 0.77
CA LEU A 18 -4.51 4.84 1.11
C LEU A 18 -4.37 3.69 0.11
N HIS A 19 -5.49 3.11 -0.35
CA HIS A 19 -5.47 2.07 -1.38
C HIS A 19 -4.97 2.60 -2.72
N GLN A 20 -5.43 3.78 -3.13
CA GLN A 20 -5.02 4.42 -4.38
C GLN A 20 -3.53 4.75 -4.38
N VAL A 21 -3.01 5.39 -3.32
CA VAL A 21 -1.59 5.71 -3.18
C VAL A 21 -0.72 4.46 -3.20
N ARG A 22 -1.15 3.38 -2.55
CA ARG A 22 -0.44 2.08 -2.60
C ARG A 22 -0.43 1.47 -4.00
N ALA A 23 -1.54 1.55 -4.72
CA ALA A 23 -1.63 1.06 -6.08
C ALA A 23 -0.71 1.86 -7.02
N GLU A 24 -0.71 3.20 -6.89
CA GLU A 24 0.16 4.10 -7.64
C GLU A 24 1.64 3.85 -7.33
N LEU A 25 2.01 3.78 -6.05
CA LEU A 25 3.38 3.46 -5.63
C LEU A 25 3.83 2.09 -6.16
N SER A 26 2.96 1.08 -6.11
CA SER A 26 3.27 -0.24 -6.67
C SER A 26 3.46 -0.20 -8.18
N ALA A 27 2.63 0.56 -8.91
CA ALA A 27 2.75 0.72 -10.35
C ALA A 27 4.05 1.46 -10.72
N LEU A 28 4.40 2.52 -10.00
CA LEU A 28 5.65 3.25 -10.18
C LEU A 28 6.87 2.34 -9.97
N LEU A 29 6.94 1.66 -8.81
CA LEU A 29 8.05 0.77 -8.47
C LEU A 29 8.24 -0.39 -9.47
N LYS A 30 7.16 -0.86 -10.13
CA LYS A 30 7.25 -1.88 -11.19
C LYS A 30 7.88 -1.35 -12.48
N ARG A 31 7.76 -0.06 -12.76
CA ARG A 31 8.31 0.61 -13.95
C ARG A 31 9.75 1.06 -13.75
N LEU A 32 10.13 1.40 -12.52
CA LEU A 32 11.46 1.90 -12.19
C LEU A 32 12.54 0.81 -12.33
N PRO A 33 13.80 1.22 -12.55
CA PRO A 33 14.93 0.30 -12.46
C PRO A 33 14.94 -0.46 -11.13
N TRP A 34 15.37 -1.72 -11.18
CA TRP A 34 15.31 -2.61 -10.01
C TRP A 34 16.21 -2.16 -8.84
N SER A 35 17.19 -1.29 -9.10
CA SER A 35 18.03 -0.66 -8.08
C SER A 35 17.78 0.84 -8.03
N VAL A 36 17.86 1.40 -6.81
CA VAL A 36 17.81 2.85 -6.58
C VAL A 36 19.12 3.52 -6.98
N ALA A 37 20.27 2.92 -6.64
CA ALA A 37 21.58 3.41 -7.06
C ALA A 37 22.02 2.71 -8.35
N PRO A 38 22.90 3.31 -9.17
CA PRO A 38 23.56 2.59 -10.25
C PRO A 38 24.25 1.33 -9.71
N LEU A 39 23.97 0.19 -10.33
CA LEU A 39 24.56 -1.10 -9.97
C LEU A 39 24.91 -1.88 -11.24
N ASP A 40 26.08 -2.49 -11.23
CA ASP A 40 26.47 -3.41 -12.30
C ASP A 40 25.58 -4.65 -12.31
N GLY A 41 25.43 -5.22 -13.51
CA GLY A 41 24.75 -6.50 -13.66
C GLY A 41 25.59 -7.60 -13.01
N PHE A 42 24.92 -8.61 -12.45
CA PHE A 42 25.59 -9.75 -11.87
C PHE A 42 24.88 -11.06 -12.24
N SER A 43 25.67 -12.13 -12.29
CA SER A 43 25.21 -13.50 -12.42
C SER A 43 25.95 -14.33 -11.37
N ASP A 44 25.19 -14.99 -10.51
CA ASP A 44 25.69 -15.90 -9.49
C ASP A 44 25.00 -17.26 -9.66
N ASP A 45 25.80 -18.30 -9.93
CA ASP A 45 25.38 -19.69 -10.07
C ASP A 45 25.91 -20.60 -8.94
N SER A 46 26.53 -20.03 -7.91
CA SER A 46 27.13 -20.78 -6.80
C SER A 46 26.11 -21.35 -5.80
N GLY A 47 24.88 -20.83 -5.82
CA GLY A 47 23.78 -21.24 -4.93
C GLY A 47 22.88 -22.35 -5.51
N TRP A 48 21.82 -22.68 -4.77
CA TRP A 48 20.83 -23.69 -5.17
C TRP A 48 20.01 -23.31 -6.43
N ARG A 49 20.05 -22.03 -6.84
CA ARG A 49 19.52 -21.51 -8.10
C ARG A 49 20.42 -20.40 -8.64
N LYS A 50 20.55 -20.35 -9.96
CA LYS A 50 21.16 -19.21 -10.66
C LYS A 50 20.35 -17.94 -10.39
N VAL A 51 21.02 -16.88 -9.96
CA VAL A 51 20.48 -15.53 -9.82
C VAL A 51 21.17 -14.64 -10.84
N GLU A 52 20.38 -13.98 -11.68
CA GLU A 52 20.91 -13.06 -12.69
C GLU A 52 20.11 -11.76 -12.68
N ARG A 53 20.82 -10.64 -12.70
CA ARG A 53 20.25 -9.29 -12.78
C ARG A 53 21.02 -8.46 -13.79
N PRO A 54 20.35 -7.79 -14.74
CA PRO A 54 21.03 -6.86 -15.65
C PRO A 54 21.52 -5.63 -14.89
N ALA A 55 22.47 -4.89 -15.48
CA ALA A 55 22.90 -3.61 -14.92
C ALA A 55 21.71 -2.67 -14.75
N SER A 56 21.72 -1.93 -13.64
CA SER A 56 20.71 -0.93 -13.32
C SER A 56 21.33 0.46 -13.36
N PRO A 57 20.73 1.42 -14.07
CA PRO A 57 21.20 2.80 -14.06
C PRO A 57 20.90 3.53 -12.75
N GLY A 58 20.15 2.92 -11.81
CA GLY A 58 19.60 3.63 -10.66
C GLY A 58 18.37 4.47 -11.04
N TRP A 59 17.76 5.08 -10.04
CA TRP A 59 16.66 6.02 -10.22
C TRP A 59 17.21 7.42 -10.50
N THR A 60 16.51 8.16 -11.34
CA THR A 60 16.74 9.60 -11.48
C THR A 60 16.29 10.35 -10.22
N PRO A 61 16.77 11.59 -9.98
CA PRO A 61 16.31 12.40 -8.86
C PRO A 61 14.79 12.63 -8.85
N ASP A 62 14.18 12.82 -10.02
CA ASP A 62 12.75 13.03 -10.16
C ASP A 62 11.95 11.77 -9.79
N GLU A 63 12.39 10.60 -10.25
CA GLU A 63 11.78 9.31 -9.88
C GLU A 63 11.91 9.03 -8.39
N GLN A 64 13.06 9.35 -7.79
CA GLN A 64 13.26 9.22 -6.35
C GLN A 64 12.32 10.15 -5.57
N ALA A 65 12.18 11.40 -6.00
CA ALA A 65 11.28 12.37 -5.39
C ALA A 65 9.81 11.97 -5.51
N GLU A 66 9.40 11.40 -6.65
CA GLU A 66 8.05 10.88 -6.86
C GLU A 66 7.73 9.72 -5.90
N VAL A 67 8.65 8.75 -5.77
CA VAL A 67 8.52 7.64 -4.80
C VAL A 67 8.47 8.16 -3.36
N GLU A 68 9.32 9.12 -3.00
CA GLU A 68 9.35 9.69 -1.65
C GLU A 68 8.04 10.41 -1.32
N LYS A 69 7.52 11.21 -2.24
CA LYS A 69 6.22 11.87 -2.10
C LYS A 69 5.09 10.86 -1.85
N LEU A 70 5.03 9.79 -2.65
CA LEU A 70 4.01 8.75 -2.49
C LEU A 70 4.16 7.99 -1.15
N ARG A 71 5.39 7.67 -0.74
CA ARG A 71 5.65 7.01 0.56
C ARG A 71 5.29 7.91 1.74
N GLN A 72 5.58 9.20 1.65
CA GLN A 72 5.19 10.17 2.66
C GLN A 72 3.66 10.23 2.78
N ARG A 73 2.95 10.31 1.65
CA ARG A 73 1.48 10.32 1.65
C ARG A 73 0.90 9.00 2.17
N GLU A 74 1.46 7.85 1.77
CA GLU A 74 1.07 6.55 2.30
C GLU A 74 1.22 6.50 3.82
N HIS A 75 2.33 7.02 4.36
CA HIS A 75 2.58 7.05 5.79
C HIS A 75 1.56 7.91 6.53
N GLU A 76 1.29 9.13 6.06
CA GLU A 76 0.29 10.03 6.64
C GLU A 76 -1.09 9.37 6.70
N LEU A 77 -1.52 8.75 5.59
CA LEU A 77 -2.81 8.07 5.51
C LEU A 77 -2.86 6.82 6.40
N ALA A 78 -1.76 6.05 6.47
CA ALA A 78 -1.66 4.91 7.37
C ALA A 78 -1.78 5.34 8.84
N VAL A 79 -1.14 6.44 9.23
CA VAL A 79 -1.29 7.02 10.58
C VAL A 79 -2.74 7.46 10.79
N PHE A 80 -3.29 8.29 9.90
CA PHE A 80 -4.67 8.78 9.99
C PHE A 80 -5.68 7.65 10.18
N VAL A 81 -5.64 6.62 9.33
CA VAL A 81 -6.53 5.47 9.41
C VAL A 81 -6.33 4.70 10.70
N THR A 82 -5.08 4.43 11.12
CA THR A 82 -4.82 3.56 12.28
C THR A 82 -5.10 4.22 13.63
N THR A 83 -4.97 5.55 13.71
CA THR A 83 -5.21 6.35 14.92
C THR A 83 -6.53 7.10 14.90
N HIS A 84 -7.42 6.80 13.94
CA HIS A 84 -8.71 7.46 13.80
C HIS A 84 -9.55 7.38 15.09
N ARG A 85 -10.28 8.46 15.41
CA ARG A 85 -11.08 8.55 16.65
C ARG A 85 -12.13 7.43 16.77
N PHE A 86 -12.67 6.96 15.64
CA PHE A 86 -13.63 5.86 15.58
C PHE A 86 -13.17 4.62 16.36
N TRP A 87 -11.86 4.35 16.42
CA TRP A 87 -11.35 3.17 17.14
C TRP A 87 -11.50 3.25 18.67
N THR A 88 -11.75 4.43 19.23
CA THR A 88 -12.07 4.56 20.66
C THR A 88 -13.49 4.11 20.96
N GLU A 89 -14.38 4.17 19.97
CA GLU A 89 -15.79 3.77 20.06
C GLU A 89 -15.98 2.26 19.84
N VAL A 90 -15.04 1.60 19.15
CA VAL A 90 -15.05 0.14 18.92
C VAL A 90 -14.41 -0.62 20.08
N ALA A 91 -15.13 -1.63 20.59
CA ALA A 91 -14.63 -2.53 21.63
C ALA A 91 -13.31 -3.19 21.22
N SER A 92 -12.37 -3.33 22.15
CA SER A 92 -11.02 -3.83 21.85
C SER A 92 -11.02 -5.21 21.18
N SER A 93 -11.97 -6.09 21.55
CA SER A 93 -12.16 -7.42 20.97
C SER A 93 -12.63 -7.40 19.50
N GLU A 94 -13.31 -6.33 19.08
CA GLU A 94 -13.93 -6.20 17.76
C GLU A 94 -13.05 -5.41 16.77
N ARG A 95 -12.04 -4.68 17.26
CA ARG A 95 -11.19 -3.80 16.44
C ARG A 95 -10.51 -4.51 15.27
N VAL A 96 -10.11 -5.77 15.44
CA VAL A 96 -9.46 -6.54 14.36
C VAL A 96 -10.45 -6.85 13.24
N GLU A 97 -11.67 -7.25 13.59
CA GLU A 97 -12.74 -7.49 12.62
C GLU A 97 -13.13 -6.18 11.91
N ALA A 98 -13.36 -5.11 12.67
CA ALA A 98 -13.69 -3.79 12.12
C ALA A 98 -12.61 -3.26 11.15
N ARG A 99 -11.32 -3.37 11.52
CA ARG A 99 -10.21 -2.99 10.61
C ARG A 99 -10.15 -3.86 9.35
N SER A 100 -10.56 -5.11 9.44
CA SER A 100 -10.63 -6.00 8.28
C SER A 100 -11.79 -5.61 7.37
N GLY A 101 -12.96 -5.29 7.94
CA GLY A 101 -14.10 -4.75 7.22
C GLY A 101 -13.79 -3.43 6.49
N LEU A 102 -13.07 -2.51 7.14
CA LEU A 102 -12.70 -1.22 6.55
C LEU A 102 -11.90 -1.38 5.24
N LYS A 103 -10.96 -2.35 5.19
CA LYS A 103 -10.16 -2.63 3.97
C LYS A 103 -11.00 -3.12 2.78
N HIS A 104 -12.22 -3.59 3.03
CA HIS A 104 -13.12 -4.13 2.01
C HIS A 104 -14.38 -3.30 1.82
N ALA A 105 -14.53 -2.18 2.54
CA ALA A 105 -15.71 -1.33 2.49
C ALA A 105 -16.02 -0.84 1.06
N HIS A 106 -14.99 -0.56 0.26
CA HIS A 106 -15.15 -0.13 -1.14
C HIS A 106 -15.29 -1.29 -2.15
N GLY A 107 -14.93 -2.52 -1.77
CA GLY A 107 -15.03 -3.71 -2.64
C GLY A 107 -16.37 -4.44 -2.57
N THR A 108 -17.22 -4.11 -1.59
CA THR A 108 -18.50 -4.80 -1.35
C THR A 108 -19.62 -4.30 -2.28
N GLY A 109 -19.47 -3.12 -2.90
CA GLY A 109 -20.44 -2.58 -3.86
C GLY A 109 -20.51 -3.29 -5.23
N ALA A 110 -19.57 -4.20 -5.53
CA ALA A 110 -19.53 -4.93 -6.81
C ALA A 110 -20.18 -6.33 -6.75
N ARG A 111 -20.81 -6.71 -5.62
CA ARG A 111 -21.39 -8.06 -5.42
C ARG A 111 -22.91 -8.09 -5.24
N GLU A 112 -23.59 -6.97 -5.50
CA GLU A 112 -25.06 -6.88 -5.55
C GLU A 112 -25.48 -6.19 -6.85
N SER A 113 -25.23 -6.84 -7.98
CA SER A 113 -25.81 -6.54 -9.30
C SER A 113 -25.60 -7.75 -10.21
N ASP A 114 -26.27 -8.86 -9.92
CA ASP A 114 -26.65 -9.90 -10.90
C ASP A 114 -27.93 -10.61 -10.43
#